data_AF-A0A1N6W949-F1
#
_entry.id   AF-A0A1N6W949-F1
#
_cell.length_a   1.000
_cell.length_b   1.000
_cell.length_c   1.000
_cell.angle_alpha   90.00
_cell.angle_beta   90.00
_cell.angle_gamma   90.00
#
_symmetry.space_group_name_H-M   'P 1'
#
loop_
_entity.id
_entity.type
_entity.pdbx_description
1 polymer ?
#
loop_
_entity_poly.entity_id
_entity_poly.type
_entity_poly.pdbx_seq_one_letter_code
_entity_poly.pdbx_strand_id
1 'polypeptide(L)'
;MKNYTLQRFVKLSLYFFGMYALLTGAWFGISGRFGEDATGAINEILVNSAIFSLLFTIALLVWYRRTEIRIPVKNISPKALDQKLEEIGYERIPGKEKGAVQVYKPRPPKAPALAGRLFVQKSANFYHLQGPVSKLKSLKV
;
A
#
# COMPACT_ATOMS: atom_id res chain seq x y z
N MET A 1 15.15 0.39 -6.65
CA MET A 1 13.87 0.56 -5.91
C MET A 1 13.18 -0.76 -5.50
N LYS A 2 13.42 -1.91 -6.17
CA LYS A 2 12.78 -3.20 -5.80
C LYS A 2 13.01 -3.60 -4.33
N ASN A 3 14.22 -3.40 -3.80
CA ASN A 3 14.56 -3.84 -2.43
C ASN A 3 14.00 -2.94 -1.32
N TYR A 4 13.81 -1.65 -1.59
CA TYR A 4 13.33 -0.69 -0.58
C TYR A 4 11.85 -0.92 -0.23
N THR A 5 11.04 -1.29 -1.22
CA THR A 5 9.64 -1.65 -1.02
C THR A 5 9.56 -2.97 -0.25
N LEU A 6 10.30 -4.00 -0.66
CA LEU A 6 10.35 -5.29 0.03
C LEU A 6 10.74 -5.14 1.50
N GLN A 7 11.78 -4.35 1.80
CA GLN A 7 12.23 -4.13 3.17
C GLN A 7 11.19 -3.42 4.04
N ARG A 8 10.45 -2.43 3.51
CA ARG A 8 9.33 -1.81 4.22
C ARG A 8 8.19 -2.79 4.49
N PHE A 9 7.91 -3.68 3.54
CA PHE A 9 6.89 -4.73 3.69
C PHE A 9 7.27 -5.75 4.77
N VAL A 10 8.52 -6.21 4.77
CA VAL A 10 9.03 -7.14 5.80
C VAL A 10 8.95 -6.49 7.18
N LYS A 11 9.38 -5.22 7.32
CA LYS A 11 9.27 -4.49 8.59
C LYS A 11 7.82 -4.40 9.07
N LEU A 12 6.88 -4.03 8.19
CA LEU A 12 5.47 -3.92 8.56
C LEU A 12 4.86 -5.27 8.97
N SER A 13 5.26 -6.36 8.30
CA SER A 13 4.82 -7.72 8.63
C SER A 13 5.37 -8.17 9.98
N LEU A 14 6.64 -7.86 10.27
CA LEU A 14 7.25 -8.13 11.58
C LEU A 14 6.60 -7.31 12.71
N TYR A 15 6.25 -6.04 12.45
CA TYR A 15 5.51 -5.24 13.43
C TYR A 15 4.13 -5.82 13.71
N PHE A 16 3.40 -6.26 12.68
CA PHE A 16 2.10 -6.88 12.85
C PHE A 16 2.22 -8.21 13.62
N PHE A 17 3.19 -9.05 13.24
CA PHE A 17 3.49 -10.30 13.94
C PHE A 17 3.77 -10.08 15.42
N GLY A 18 4.70 -9.17 15.73
CA GLY A 18 5.08 -8.89 17.12
C GLY A 18 3.93 -8.29 17.92
N MET A 19 3.18 -7.36 17.34
CA MET A 19 2.04 -6.74 18.03
C MET A 19 0.91 -7.75 18.29
N TYR A 20 0.58 -8.57 17.30
CA TYR A 20 -0.43 -9.61 17.46
C TYR A 20 0.00 -10.63 18.52
N ALA A 21 1.26 -11.09 18.48
CA ALA A 21 1.78 -12.03 19.46
C ALA A 21 1.73 -11.48 20.89
N LEU A 22 2.10 -10.20 21.08
CA LEU A 22 2.05 -9.54 22.39
C LEU A 22 0.62 -9.39 22.91
N LEU A 23 -0.32 -8.95 22.05
CA LEU A 23 -1.72 -8.78 22.43
C LEU A 23 -2.38 -10.13 22.76
N THR A 24 -2.15 -11.15 21.95
CA THR A 24 -2.66 -12.50 22.22
C THR A 24 -2.01 -13.11 23.46
N GLY A 25 -0.72 -12.85 23.69
CA GLY A 25 -0.04 -13.23 24.93
C GLY A 25 -0.65 -12.56 26.17
N ALA A 26 -0.90 -11.26 26.12
CA ALA A 26 -1.58 -10.55 27.21
C ALA A 26 -2.98 -11.12 27.48
N TRP A 27 -3.74 -11.40 26.41
CA TRP A 27 -5.05 -12.04 26.50
C TRP A 27 -4.98 -13.42 27.15
N PHE A 28 -4.03 -14.27 26.73
CA PHE A 28 -3.83 -15.61 27.29
C PHE A 28 -3.36 -15.59 28.75
N GLY A 29 -2.63 -14.54 29.14
CA GLY A 29 -2.30 -14.28 30.54
C GLY A 29 -3.55 -14.00 31.38
N ILE A 30 -4.47 -13.19 30.87
CA ILE A 30 -5.73 -12.85 31.55
C ILE A 30 -6.67 -14.06 31.60
N SER A 31 -6.75 -14.87 30.54
CA SER A 31 -7.64 -16.02 30.47
C SER A 31 -7.13 -17.27 31.22
N GLY A 32 -5.92 -17.22 31.79
CA GLY A 32 -5.31 -18.35 32.50
C GLY A 32 -4.79 -19.47 31.60
N ARG A 33 -4.77 -19.27 30.28
CA ARG A 33 -4.41 -20.29 29.28
C ARG A 33 -3.00 -20.85 29.46
N PHE A 34 -2.06 -20.02 29.94
CA PHE A 34 -0.70 -20.47 30.25
C PHE A 34 -0.62 -21.42 31.45
N GLY A 35 -1.59 -21.39 32.36
CA GLY A 35 -1.65 -22.28 33.52
C GLY A 35 -2.08 -23.71 33.17
N GLU A 36 -2.79 -23.89 32.06
CA GLU A 36 -3.23 -25.19 31.57
C GLU A 36 -2.15 -25.90 30.74
N ASP A 37 -1.60 -25.19 29.75
CA ASP A 37 -0.54 -25.69 28.87
C ASP A 37 0.29 -24.52 28.33
N ALA A 38 1.36 -24.17 29.05
CA ALA A 38 2.23 -23.06 28.68
C ALA A 38 2.91 -23.25 27.31
N THR A 39 3.31 -24.48 26.98
CA THR A 39 4.04 -24.75 25.74
C THR A 39 3.09 -24.73 24.54
N GLY A 40 1.90 -25.34 24.69
CA GLY A 40 0.84 -25.27 23.70
C GLY A 40 0.37 -23.84 23.45
N ALA A 41 0.18 -23.05 24.52
CA ALA A 41 -0.21 -21.64 24.42
C ALA A 41 0.82 -20.79 23.64
N ILE A 42 2.12 -20.98 23.89
CA ILE A 42 3.17 -20.29 23.14
C ILE A 42 3.14 -20.68 21.66
N ASN A 43 3.03 -21.98 21.38
CA ASN A 43 2.99 -22.47 20.00
C ASN A 43 1.76 -21.95 19.26
N GLU A 44 0.60 -21.96 19.91
CA GLU A 44 -0.65 -21.41 19.39
C GLU A 44 -0.52 -19.92 19.06
N ILE A 45 0.07 -19.12 19.95
CA ILE A 45 0.35 -17.71 19.70
C ILE A 45 1.23 -17.55 18.47
N LEU A 46 2.35 -18.27 18.38
CA LEU A 46 3.30 -18.14 17.28
C LEU A 46 2.71 -18.57 15.93
N VAL A 47 1.99 -19.68 15.90
CA VAL A 47 1.34 -20.21 14.69
C VAL A 47 0.25 -19.25 14.22
N ASN A 48 -0.64 -18.82 15.11
CA ASN A 48 -1.69 -17.85 14.77
C ASN A 48 -1.09 -16.53 14.31
N SER A 49 -0.08 -16.02 15.03
CA SER A 49 0.63 -14.79 14.64
C SER A 49 1.22 -14.90 13.24
N ALA A 50 1.82 -16.05 12.89
CA ALA A 50 2.40 -16.29 11.57
C ALA A 50 1.32 -16.34 10.47
N ILE A 51 0.21 -17.05 10.71
CA ILE A 51 -0.92 -17.14 9.77
C ILE A 51 -1.54 -15.75 9.55
N PHE A 52 -1.88 -15.03 10.62
CA PHE A 52 -2.48 -13.71 10.50
C PHE A 52 -1.53 -12.70 9.86
N SER A 53 -0.24 -12.78 10.15
CA SER A 53 0.76 -11.93 9.48
C SER A 53 0.84 -12.24 7.98
N LEU A 54 0.81 -13.52 7.59
CA LEU A 54 0.79 -13.91 6.18
C LEU A 54 -0.47 -13.39 5.48
N LEU A 55 -1.64 -13.58 6.09
CA LEU A 55 -2.91 -13.08 5.57
C LEU A 55 -2.90 -11.55 5.44
N PHE A 56 -2.38 -10.85 6.45
CA PHE A 56 -2.22 -9.40 6.43
C PHE A 56 -1.28 -8.95 5.29
N THR A 57 -0.15 -9.63 5.10
CA THR A 57 0.79 -9.34 4.00
C THR A 57 0.11 -9.54 2.64
N ILE A 58 -0.61 -10.65 2.44
CA ILE A 58 -1.34 -10.93 1.20
C ILE A 58 -2.39 -9.86 0.95
N ALA A 59 -3.18 -9.51 1.97
CA ALA A 59 -4.20 -8.46 1.87
C ALA A 59 -3.59 -7.13 1.44
N LEU A 60 -2.47 -6.71 2.03
CA LEU A 60 -1.77 -5.49 1.62
C LEU A 60 -1.25 -5.54 0.18
N LEU A 61 -0.68 -6.67 -0.25
CA LEU A 61 -0.18 -6.85 -1.62
C LEU A 61 -1.31 -6.75 -2.65
N VAL A 62 -2.48 -7.33 -2.34
CA VAL A 62 -3.65 -7.25 -3.20
C VAL A 62 -4.23 -5.84 -3.20
N TRP A 63 -4.39 -5.22 -2.02
CA TRP A 63 -5.02 -3.91 -1.86
C TRP A 63 -4.20 -2.78 -2.48
N TYR A 64 -2.87 -2.82 -2.31
CA TYR A 64 -1.94 -1.81 -2.82
C TYR A 64 -1.19 -2.28 -4.06
N ARG A 65 -1.75 -3.28 -4.78
CA ARG A 65 -1.22 -3.74 -6.05
C ARG A 65 -1.07 -2.56 -7.00
N ARG A 66 0.07 -2.49 -7.69
CA ARG A 66 0.36 -1.41 -8.65
C ARG A 66 0.03 -1.84 -10.07
N THR A 67 -0.38 -0.89 -10.89
CA THR A 67 -0.64 -1.07 -12.32
C THR A 67 -0.09 0.12 -13.09
N GLU A 68 0.12 -0.10 -14.39
CA GLU A 68 0.25 0.97 -15.37
C GLU A 68 -1.07 1.09 -16.14
N ILE A 69 -1.53 2.31 -16.37
CA ILE A 69 -2.60 2.61 -17.33
C ILE A 69 -2.07 3.60 -18.37
N ARG A 70 -2.63 3.53 -19.58
CA ARG A 70 -2.30 4.43 -20.68
C ARG A 70 -3.56 5.18 -21.09
N ILE A 71 -3.53 6.50 -21.02
CA ILE A 71 -4.65 7.36 -21.40
C ILE A 71 -4.24 8.14 -22.65
N PRO A 72 -4.97 8.06 -23.77
CA PRO A 72 -4.66 8.85 -24.96
C PRO A 72 -4.67 10.34 -24.67
N VAL A 73 -3.68 11.08 -25.18
CA VAL A 73 -3.58 12.55 -24.98
C VAL A 73 -4.79 13.29 -25.58
N LYS A 74 -5.46 12.68 -26.57
CA LYS A 74 -6.69 13.21 -27.17
C LYS A 74 -7.90 13.17 -26.22
N ASN A 75 -7.91 12.25 -25.26
CA ASN A 75 -9.07 12.02 -24.39
C ASN A 75 -9.11 12.94 -23.16
N ILE A 76 -7.96 13.49 -22.76
CA ILE A 76 -7.87 14.33 -21.56
C ILE A 76 -6.78 15.38 -21.71
N SER A 77 -7.10 16.62 -21.38
CA SER A 77 -6.10 17.70 -21.34
C SER A 77 -5.19 17.54 -20.11
N PRO A 78 -3.96 18.11 -20.12
CA PRO A 78 -3.07 18.05 -18.97
C PRO A 78 -3.70 18.58 -17.68
N LYS A 79 -4.43 19.71 -17.76
CA LYS A 79 -5.10 20.33 -16.61
C LYS A 79 -6.24 19.47 -16.07
N ALA A 80 -7.02 18.84 -16.96
CA ALA A 80 -8.09 17.94 -16.55
C ALA A 80 -7.53 16.65 -15.91
N LEU A 81 -6.37 16.17 -16.37
CA LEU A 81 -5.69 15.04 -15.75
C LEU A 81 -5.23 15.38 -14.33
N ASP A 82 -4.62 16.55 -14.13
CA ASP A 82 -4.21 17.02 -12.80
C ASP A 82 -5.39 17.13 -11.84
N GLN A 83 -6.51 17.72 -12.28
CA GLN A 83 -7.74 17.82 -11.48
C GLN A 83 -8.27 16.44 -11.07
N LYS A 84 -8.37 15.50 -12.02
CA LYS A 84 -8.79 14.13 -11.70
C LYS A 84 -7.86 13.44 -10.70
N LEU A 85 -6.55 13.68 -10.80
CA LEU A 85 -5.56 13.17 -9.85
C LEU A 85 -5.76 13.77 -8.44
N GLU A 86 -6.08 15.05 -8.35
CA GLU A 86 -6.40 15.70 -7.06
C GLU A 86 -7.70 15.16 -6.45
N GLU A 87 -8.72 14.91 -7.28
CA GLU A 87 -9.99 14.32 -6.84
C GLU A 87 -9.81 12.94 -6.22
N ILE A 88 -8.98 12.07 -6.83
CA ILE A 88 -8.66 10.75 -6.27
C ILE A 88 -7.72 10.81 -5.05
N GLY A 89 -7.27 12.01 -4.66
CA GLY A 89 -6.49 12.29 -3.47
C GLY A 89 -4.98 12.36 -3.68
N TYR A 90 -4.52 12.72 -4.87
CA TYR A 90 -3.09 12.84 -5.18
C TYR A 90 -2.71 14.28 -5.47
N GLU A 91 -1.64 14.74 -4.81
CA GLU A 91 -1.12 16.09 -4.97
C GLU A 91 0.24 16.02 -5.68
N ARG A 92 0.46 16.91 -6.66
CA ARG A 92 1.76 17.00 -7.35
C ARG A 92 2.84 17.44 -6.38
N ILE A 93 4.02 16.82 -6.47
CA ILE A 93 5.18 17.25 -5.68
C ILE A 93 5.99 18.25 -6.52
N PRO A 94 5.96 19.56 -6.19
CA PRO A 94 6.75 20.55 -6.91
C PRO A 94 8.24 20.23 -6.79
N GLY A 95 9.00 20.46 -7.87
CA GLY A 95 10.46 20.25 -7.90
C GLY A 95 10.94 18.80 -7.93
N LYS A 96 10.05 17.80 -8.01
CA LYS A 96 10.42 16.37 -8.18
C LYS A 96 10.23 15.86 -9.61
N GLU A 97 10.57 16.70 -10.59
CA GLU A 97 10.57 16.29 -11.98
C GLU A 97 11.88 15.55 -12.28
N LYS A 98 11.79 14.26 -12.59
CA LYS A 98 12.92 13.50 -13.12
C LYS A 98 12.68 13.31 -14.61
N GLY A 99 13.18 14.26 -15.41
CA GLY A 99 12.91 14.30 -16.85
C GLY A 99 11.42 14.51 -17.14
N ALA A 100 10.85 13.71 -18.04
CA ALA A 100 9.44 13.80 -18.44
C ALA A 100 8.44 13.16 -17.43
N VAL A 101 8.90 12.79 -16.23
CA VAL A 101 8.08 12.12 -15.22
C VAL A 101 7.68 13.10 -14.12
N GLN A 102 6.37 13.30 -13.99
CA GLN A 102 5.75 14.06 -12.91
C GLN A 102 5.37 13.10 -11.77
N VAL A 103 5.61 13.52 -10.52
CA VAL A 103 5.44 12.67 -9.33
C VAL A 103 4.38 13.27 -8.42
N TYR A 104 3.42 12.45 -8.02
CA TYR A 104 2.32 12.83 -7.14
C TYR A 104 2.38 12.01 -5.84
N LYS A 105 2.09 12.64 -4.70
CA LYS A 105 2.00 11.99 -3.38
C LYS A 105 0.52 11.81 -2.99
N PRO A 106 0.18 10.74 -2.25
CA PRO A 106 -1.15 10.60 -1.68
C PRO A 106 -1.37 11.65 -0.58
N ARG A 107 -2.57 12.23 -0.53
CA ARG A 107 -3.05 13.15 0.50
C ARG A 107 -4.16 12.46 1.31
N PRO A 108 -3.88 12.05 2.56
CA PRO A 108 -4.92 11.57 3.48
C PRO A 108 -5.98 12.66 3.72
N PRO A 109 -7.27 12.30 3.89
CA PRO A 109 -7.83 10.94 3.98
C PRO A 109 -8.18 10.31 2.63
N LYS A 110 -8.21 11.09 1.53
CA LYS A 110 -8.71 10.64 0.22
C LYS A 110 -7.87 9.52 -0.41
N ALA A 111 -6.55 9.59 -0.25
CA ALA A 111 -5.64 8.49 -0.62
C ALA A 111 -4.81 8.06 0.60
N PRO A 112 -4.81 6.77 0.97
CA PRO A 112 -4.04 6.30 2.12
C PRO A 112 -2.54 6.45 1.84
N ALA A 113 -1.76 6.76 2.87
CA ALA A 113 -0.31 6.93 2.75
C ALA A 113 0.39 5.70 2.16
N LEU A 114 -0.15 4.50 2.44
CA LEU A 114 0.33 3.21 1.93
C LEU A 114 0.13 3.02 0.42
N ALA A 115 -0.73 3.83 -0.22
CA ALA A 115 -0.94 3.80 -1.68
C ALA A 115 0.33 4.17 -2.47
N GLY A 116 1.26 4.87 -1.81
CA GLY A 116 2.53 5.29 -2.40
C GLY A 116 2.36 6.38 -3.45
N ARG A 117 3.48 6.81 -4.05
CA ARG A 117 3.49 7.90 -5.04
C ARG A 117 2.97 7.44 -6.40
N LEU A 118 2.23 8.29 -7.09
CA LEU A 118 1.81 8.07 -8.48
C LEU A 118 2.83 8.75 -9.41
N PHE A 119 3.17 8.07 -10.51
CA PHE A 119 4.08 8.59 -11.52
C PHE A 119 3.33 8.79 -12.82
N VAL A 120 3.44 9.97 -13.41
CA VAL A 120 2.83 10.31 -14.70
C VAL A 120 3.95 10.64 -15.67
N GLN A 121 4.02 9.92 -16.78
CA GLN A 121 4.93 10.19 -17.88
C GLN A 121 4.15 10.50 -19.13
N LYS A 122 4.46 11.61 -19.79
CA LYS A 122 3.85 11.98 -21.07
C LYS A 122 4.70 11.46 -22.22
N SER A 123 4.10 10.67 -23.11
CA SER A 123 4.64 10.33 -24.43
C SER A 123 3.92 11.13 -25.51
N ALA A 124 4.28 10.95 -26.79
CA ALA A 124 3.67 11.66 -27.90
C ALA A 124 2.15 11.44 -28.00
N ASN A 125 1.69 10.22 -27.70
CA ASN A 125 0.30 9.82 -27.89
C ASN A 125 -0.43 9.47 -26.58
N PHE A 126 0.29 9.23 -25.48
CA PHE A 126 -0.30 8.73 -24.24
C PHE A 126 0.26 9.41 -22.98
N TYR A 127 -0.58 9.48 -21.95
CA TYR A 127 -0.17 9.60 -20.57
C TYR A 127 -0.01 8.19 -19.99
N HIS A 128 1.20 7.87 -19.53
CA HIS A 128 1.50 6.64 -18.80
C HIS A 128 1.41 6.94 -17.31
N LEU A 129 0.40 6.36 -16.64
CA LEU A 129 0.23 6.53 -15.20
C LEU A 129 0.58 5.22 -14.50
N GLN A 130 1.51 5.28 -13.56
CA GLN A 130 1.91 4.16 -12.71
C GLN A 130 1.56 4.43 -11.25
N GLY A 131 0.80 3.54 -10.64
CA GLY A 131 0.20 3.79 -9.33
C GLY A 131 -0.66 2.62 -8.84
N PRO A 132 -1.39 2.77 -7.72
CA PRO A 132 -2.22 1.72 -7.16
C PRO A 132 -3.46 1.45 -8.01
N VAL A 133 -3.77 0.17 -8.22
CA VAL A 133 -4.86 -0.33 -9.09
C VAL A 133 -6.20 0.27 -8.71
N SER A 134 -6.53 0.30 -7.42
CA SER A 134 -7.81 0.80 -6.90
C SER A 134 -8.09 2.26 -7.27
N LYS A 135 -7.04 3.07 -7.43
CA LYS A 135 -7.14 4.50 -7.76
C LYS A 135 -6.96 4.78 -9.26
N LEU A 136 -6.16 3.97 -9.95
CA LEU A 136 -5.97 4.14 -11.39
C LEU A 136 -7.12 3.56 -12.21
N LYS A 137 -7.79 2.50 -11.75
CA LYS A 137 -8.94 1.94 -12.47
C LYS A 137 -10.10 2.94 -12.65
N SER A 138 -10.30 3.86 -11.70
CA SER A 138 -11.32 4.91 -11.82
C SER A 138 -10.98 5.97 -12.87
N LEU A 139 -9.72 6.03 -13.33
CA LEU A 139 -9.26 6.96 -14.37
C LEU A 139 -9.27 6.34 -15.77
N LYS A 140 -9.54 5.03 -15.88
CA LYS A 140 -9.61 4.34 -17.17
C LYS A 140 -10.91 4.79 -17.87
N VAL A 141 -10.77 5.74 -18.79
CA VAL A 141 -11.81 6.14 -19.76
C VAL A 141 -11.92 5.08 -20.84
#